data_AF-A0A285RYF0-F1
#
_entry.id   AF-A0A285RYF0-F1
#
_cell.length_a   1.000
_cell.length_b   1.000
_cell.length_c   1.000
_cell.angle_alpha   90.00
_cell.angle_beta   90.00
_cell.angle_gamma   90.00
#
_symmetry.space_group_name_H-M   'P 1'
#
loop_
_entity.id
_entity.type
_entity.pdbx_description
1 polymer ?
#
loop_
_entity_poly.entity_id
_entity_poly.type
_entity_poly.pdbx_seq_one_letter_code
_entity_poly.pdbx_strand_id
1 'polypeptide(L)' 'MASDVLCEVNSCTYWASGNKCDATKIYVVASRNEASNSEETDCKTFKKKEEDSFN' A
#
# COMPACT_ATOMS: atom_id res chain seq x y z
N MET A 1 21.31 1.76 -5.89
CA MET A 1 20.23 1.89 -4.89
C MET A 1 18.98 1.39 -5.58
N ALA A 2 18.30 0.38 -5.06
CA ALA A 2 17.03 -0.07 -5.64
C ALA A 2 16.01 1.06 -5.40
N SER A 3 15.53 1.68 -6.47
CA SER A 3 14.58 2.81 -6.42
C SER A 3 13.14 2.35 -6.29
N ASP A 4 12.91 1.05 -6.22
CA ASP A 4 11.60 0.44 -6.24
C ASP A 4 11.20 0.02 -4.82
N VAL A 5 10.26 0.76 -4.26
CA VAL A 5 9.61 0.39 -3.00
C VAL A 5 8.66 -0.76 -3.29
N LEU A 6 8.99 -1.96 -2.82
CA LEU A 6 8.09 -3.11 -2.87
C LEU A 6 7.20 -3.11 -1.62
N CYS A 7 5.89 -3.21 -1.82
CA CYS A 7 4.93 -3.35 -0.74
C CYS A 7 4.23 -4.70 -0.80
N GLU A 8 4.26 -5.44 0.30
CA GLU A 8 3.47 -6.65 0.46
C GLU A 8 2.15 -6.31 1.15
N VAL A 9 1.03 -6.62 0.50
CA VAL A 9 -0.30 -6.36 1.03
C VAL A 9 -1.12 -7.64 1.07
N ASN A 10 -1.86 -7.84 2.15
CA ASN A 10 -2.78 -8.98 2.29
C ASN A 10 -4.09 -8.77 1.51
N SER A 11 -4.43 -7.52 1.20
CA SER A 11 -5.59 -7.16 0.40
C SER A 11 -5.29 -5.94 -0.46
N CYS A 12 -5.76 -5.97 -1.70
CA CYS A 12 -5.65 -4.87 -2.65
C CYS A 12 -6.94 -4.77 -3.45
N THR A 13 -7.37 -3.55 -3.73
CA THR A 13 -8.53 -3.29 -4.61
C THR A 13 -8.14 -3.23 -6.09
N TYR A 14 -6.85 -3.00 -6.36
CA TYR A 14 -6.26 -2.85 -7.69
C TYR A 14 -5.38 -4.05 -8.05
N TRP A 15 -5.85 -5.27 -7.77
CA TRP A 15 -5.11 -6.47 -8.18
C TRP A 15 -4.96 -6.50 -9.70
N ALA A 16 -3.71 -6.59 -10.15
CA ALA A 16 -3.35 -6.89 -11.52
C ALA A 16 -2.99 -8.38 -11.66
N SER A 17 -2.81 -8.81 -12.91
CA SER A 17 -2.40 -10.17 -13.19
C SER A 17 -1.08 -10.52 -12.51
N GLY A 18 -0.97 -11.77 -12.05
CA GLY A 18 0.24 -12.27 -11.38
C GLY A 18 0.35 -11.89 -9.90
N ASN A 19 -0.77 -11.68 -9.20
CA ASN A 19 -0.83 -11.40 -7.76
C ASN A 19 -0.03 -10.14 -7.37
N LYS A 20 -0.12 -9.10 -8.20
CA LYS A 20 0.52 -7.80 -7.96
C LYS A 20 -0.54 -6.76 -7.73
N CYS A 21 -0.37 -5.95 -6.69
CA CYS A 21 -1.23 -4.80 -6.45
C CYS A 21 -0.72 -3.63 -7.30
N ASP A 22 -1.50 -3.19 -8.30
CA ASP A 22 -1.14 -2.11 -9.21
C ASP A 22 -1.81 -0.79 -8.76
N ALA A 23 -1.51 -0.39 -7.53
CA ALA A 23 -2.01 0.86 -6.97
C ALA A 23 -1.19 2.04 -7.50
N THR A 24 -1.86 3.08 -8.02
CA THR A 24 -1.20 4.26 -8.61
C THR A 24 -0.43 5.10 -7.58
N LYS A 25 -0.77 4.96 -6.30
CA LYS A 25 -0.09 5.62 -5.18
C LYS A 25 -0.04 4.70 -3.96
N ILE A 26 1.12 4.62 -3.33
CA ILE A 26 1.34 3.92 -2.06
C ILE A 26 1.80 4.92 -1.00
N TYR A 27 1.28 4.78 0.22
CA TYR A 27 1.76 5.53 1.37
C TYR A 27 2.57 4.60 2.25
N VAL A 28 3.83 4.97 2.50
CA VAL A 28 4.67 4.31 3.49
C VAL A 28 4.50 5.07 4.80
N VAL A 29 4.07 4.36 5.84
CA VAL A 29 3.86 4.91 7.17
C VAL A 29 4.69 4.12 8.17
N ALA A 30 5.26 4.79 9.17
CA ALA A 30 5.80 4.07 10.31
C ALA A 30 4.64 3.40 11.05
N SER A 31 4.80 2.12 11.42
CA SER A 31 3.77 1.39 12.17
C SER A 31 3.54 2.00 13.57
N ARG A 32 4.55 2.74 14.07
CA ARG A 32 4.52 3.42 15.38
C ARG A 32 4.70 4.93 15.24
N ASN A 33 5.93 5.43 15.34
CA ASN A 33 6.23 6.88 15.33
C ASN A 33 7.24 7.22 14.24
N GLU A 34 8.47 6.70 14.37
CA GLU A 34 9.54 6.82 13.40
C GLU A 34 10.05 5.43 13.09
N ALA A 35 10.30 5.16 11.81
CA ALA A 35 10.87 3.91 11.36
C ALA A 35 12.36 4.13 11.08
N SER A 36 13.21 3.36 11.75
CA SER A 36 14.66 3.40 11.54
C SER A 36 15.11 2.47 10.40
N ASN A 37 14.25 1.51 10.05
CA ASN A 37 14.46 0.53 8.99
C ASN A 37 13.14 0.28 8.24
N SER A 38 13.20 -0.39 7.10
CA SER A 38 12.03 -0.70 6.28
C SER A 38 11.06 -1.70 6.93
N GLU A 39 11.54 -2.55 7.84
CA GLU A 39 10.74 -3.57 8.52
C GLU A 39 9.75 -2.95 9.52
N GLU A 40 10.01 -1.72 9.96
CA GLU A 40 9.14 -0.91 10.81
C GLU A 40 8.12 -0.07 10.03
N THR A 41 8.13 -0.16 8.69
CA THR A 41 7.19 0.55 7.83
C THR A 41 6.09 -0.35 7.32
N ASP A 42 4.85 0.14 7.41
CA ASP A 42 3.69 -0.45 6.76
C ASP A 42 3.37 0.36 5.50
N CYS A 43 2.78 -0.29 4.50
CA CYS A 43 2.27 0.43 3.33
C CYS A 43 0.76 0.26 3.12
N LYS A 44 0.13 1.39 2.79
CA LYS A 44 -1.32 1.53 2.65
C LYS A 44 -1.65 1.97 1.23
N THR A 45 -2.62 1.29 0.64
CA THR A 45 -3.28 1.70 -0.60
C THR A 45 -4.58 2.42 -0.24
N PHE A 46 -4.96 3.43 -1.01
CA PHE A 46 -6.04 4.34 -0.63
C PHE A 46 -7.40 3.92 -1.20
N LYS A 47 -8.44 3.86 -0.35
CA LYS A 47 -9.85 4.09 -0.74
C LYS A 47 -10.38 5.27 0.10
N LYS A 48 -10.85 6.34 -0.54
CA LYS A 48 -11.56 7.47 0.11
C LYS A 48 -12.96 7.01 0.51
N LYS A 49 -13.51 7.53 1.61
CA LYS A 49 -14.77 7.09 2.26
C LYS A 49 -16.07 7.36 1.45
N GLU A 50 -16.04 7.57 0.14
CA GLU A 50 -17.24 7.98 -0.62
C GLU A 50 -17.50 7.23 -1.94
N GLU A 51 -16.75 6.17 -2.28
CA GLU A 51 -16.99 5.34 -3.48
C GLU A 51 -17.22 3.85 -3.14
N ASP A 52 -18.13 3.56 -2.20
CA ASP A 52 -18.68 2.21 -1.99
C ASP A 52 -20.11 2.27 -1.40
N SER A 53 -20.90 3.29 -1.77
CA SER A 53 -22.32 3.41 -1.34
C SER A 53 -23.28 3.69 -2.49
N PHE A 54 -22.91 3.32 -3.72
CA PHE A 54 -23.89 3.10 -4.79
C PHE A 54 -23.49 1.86 -5.60
N ASN A 55 -23.82 0.70 -5.06
CA ASN A 55 -24.43 -0.40 -5.82
C ASN A 55 -25.17 -1.34 -4.87
#